data_AF-A0A2N7B4R5-F1
#
_entry.id   AF-A0A2N7B4R5-F1
#
_cell.length_a   1.000
_cell.length_b   1.000
_cell.length_c   1.000
_cell.angle_alpha   90.00
_cell.angle_beta   90.00
_cell.angle_gamma   90.00
#
_symmetry.space_group_name_H-M   'P 1'
#
loop_
_entity.id
_entity.type
_entity.pdbx_description
1 polymer ?
#
loop_
_entity_poly.entity_id
_entity_poly.type
_entity_poly.pdbx_seq_one_letter_code
_entity_poly.pdbx_strand_id
1 'polypeptide(L)'
;MAKFEIFRSNINALYYFSFITDQGQQILSSEGFLSPNGCLQAITAVKARASFRNAYQRIENNGYFRFDMLSDNLQVIASSSASYATMQGLEAAIDTLKTEAQEAPVYEYTPKGYQILSILPKGLAALLFIQAFSFLFSLT
;
A
#
# COMPACT_ATOMS: atom_id res chain seq x y z
N MET A 1 0.11 4.60 -16.12
CA MET A 1 -0.40 3.33 -15.58
C MET A 1 -0.70 3.54 -14.12
N ALA A 2 -1.96 3.38 -13.73
CA ALA A 2 -2.38 3.37 -12.34
C ALA A 2 -1.70 2.21 -11.61
N LYS A 3 -1.43 2.38 -10.32
CA LYS A 3 -0.67 1.39 -9.55
C LYS A 3 -0.95 1.47 -8.06
N PHE A 4 -0.75 0.35 -7.39
CA PHE A 4 -0.57 0.30 -5.95
C PHE A 4 0.92 0.27 -5.62
N GLU A 5 1.33 1.05 -4.62
CA GLU A 5 2.68 1.01 -4.08
C GLU A 5 2.63 0.64 -2.61
N ILE A 6 3.33 -0.42 -2.22
CA ILE A 6 3.54 -0.82 -0.83
C ILE A 6 4.88 -0.25 -0.37
N PHE A 7 4.94 0.40 0.79
CA PHE A 7 6.18 0.88 1.37
C PHE A 7 6.21 0.63 2.88
N ARG A 8 7.42 0.56 3.44
CA ARG A 8 7.62 0.49 4.89
C ARG A 8 7.97 1.88 5.43
N SER A 9 7.27 2.31 6.47
CA SER A 9 7.57 3.56 7.16
C SER A 9 8.84 3.41 8.00
N ASN A 10 9.76 4.37 7.84
CA ASN A 10 10.96 4.47 8.69
C ASN A 10 10.66 5.02 10.09
N ILE A 11 9.46 5.55 10.32
CA ILE A 11 9.06 6.17 11.59
C ILE A 11 8.56 5.11 12.57
N ASN A 12 7.71 4.19 12.11
CA ASN A 12 7.04 3.21 12.97
C ASN A 12 7.18 1.77 12.50
N ALA A 13 8.02 1.50 11.49
CA ALA A 13 8.30 0.17 10.99
C ALA A 13 7.08 -0.59 10.41
N LEU A 14 5.93 0.06 10.28
CA LEU A 14 4.71 -0.49 9.67
C LEU A 14 4.74 -0.37 8.15
N TYR A 15 3.95 -1.20 7.50
CA TYR A 15 3.76 -1.23 6.05
C TYR A 15 2.50 -0.48 5.68
N TYR A 16 2.55 0.26 4.59
CA TYR A 16 1.45 1.04 4.06
C TYR A 16 1.34 0.74 2.58
N PHE A 17 0.17 1.00 2.01
CA PHE A 17 0.03 1.09 0.58
C PHE A 17 -0.69 2.37 0.17
N SER A 18 -0.47 2.76 -1.07
CA SER A 18 -1.13 3.90 -1.71
C SER A 18 -1.57 3.52 -3.11
N PHE A 19 -2.68 4.11 -3.56
CA PHE A 19 -3.10 4.02 -4.95
C PHE A 19 -2.79 5.32 -5.67
N ILE A 20 -2.07 5.20 -6.78
CA ILE A 20 -1.66 6.29 -7.65
C ILE A 20 -2.35 6.08 -8.99
N THR A 21 -3.08 7.10 -9.44
CA THR A 21 -3.82 7.06 -10.70
C THR A 21 -2.90 7.05 -11.91
N ASP A 22 -3.47 6.83 -13.09
CA ASP A 22 -2.77 6.96 -14.37
C ASP A 22 -2.08 8.32 -14.56
N GLN A 23 -2.66 9.37 -13.98
CA GLN A 23 -2.16 10.75 -14.02
C GLN A 23 -1.09 11.03 -12.95
N GLY A 24 -0.69 10.03 -12.16
CA GLY A 24 0.30 10.19 -11.11
C GLY A 24 -0.24 10.80 -9.82
N GLN A 25 -1.56 10.98 -9.69
CA GLN A 25 -2.18 11.51 -8.48
C GLN A 25 -2.40 10.37 -7.48
N GLN A 26 -1.88 10.50 -6.26
CA GLN A 26 -2.26 9.61 -5.17
C GLN A 26 -3.65 9.99 -4.66
N ILE A 27 -4.61 9.05 -4.67
CA ILE A 27 -5.99 9.30 -4.20
C ILE A 27 -6.41 8.42 -3.02
N LEU A 28 -5.64 7.38 -2.70
CA LEU A 28 -5.92 6.46 -1.59
C LEU A 28 -4.64 6.20 -0.78
N SER A 29 -4.77 6.11 0.54
CA SER A 29 -3.71 5.69 1.46
C SER A 29 -4.28 4.74 2.49
N SER A 30 -3.51 3.71 2.85
CA SER A 30 -3.92 2.74 3.85
C SER A 30 -3.57 3.14 5.28
N GLU A 31 -4.11 2.41 6.25
CA GLU A 31 -3.56 2.36 7.61
C GLU A 31 -2.25 1.56 7.66
N GLY A 32 -1.60 1.56 8.81
CA GLY A 32 -0.34 0.84 9.03
C GLY A 32 -0.55 -0.64 9.34
N PHE A 33 0.08 -1.51 8.55
CA PHE A 33 0.07 -2.96 8.71
C PHE A 33 1.36 -3.48 9.31
N LEU A 34 1.29 -4.60 10.02
CA LEU A 34 2.47 -5.27 10.60
C LEU A 34 3.31 -6.02 9.56
N SER A 35 2.77 -6.31 8.37
CA SER A 35 3.47 -7.08 7.33
C SER A 35 3.05 -6.66 5.91
N PRO A 36 3.91 -6.88 4.89
CA PRO A 36 3.56 -6.65 3.48
C PRO A 36 2.35 -7.49 3.04
N ASN A 37 2.21 -8.70 3.58
CA ASN A 37 1.08 -9.58 3.27
C ASN A 37 -0.26 -8.98 3.73
N GLY A 38 -0.26 -8.24 4.85
CA GLY A 38 -1.44 -7.48 5.29
C GLY A 38 -1.85 -6.41 4.27
N CYS A 39 -0.88 -5.70 3.69
CA CYS A 39 -1.14 -4.75 2.61
C CYS A 39 -1.71 -5.45 1.36
N LEU A 40 -1.15 -6.60 0.95
CA LEU A 40 -1.65 -7.35 -0.21
C LEU A 40 -3.11 -7.81 -0.04
N GLN A 41 -3.46 -8.29 1.16
CA GLN A 41 -4.84 -8.66 1.48
C GLN A 41 -5.78 -7.46 1.44
N ALA A 42 -5.36 -6.33 2.01
CA ALA A 42 -6.15 -5.09 1.97
C ALA A 42 -6.30 -4.54 0.55
N ILE A 43 -5.25 -4.56 -0.29
CA ILE A 43 -5.33 -4.19 -1.71
C ILE A 43 -6.31 -5.11 -2.46
N THR A 44 -6.27 -6.41 -2.19
CA THR A 44 -7.23 -7.35 -2.80
C THR A 44 -8.67 -7.01 -2.42
N ALA A 45 -8.91 -6.64 -1.16
CA ALA A 45 -10.21 -6.17 -0.71
C ALA A 45 -10.62 -4.85 -1.36
N VAL A 46 -9.69 -3.88 -1.48
CA VAL A 46 -9.90 -2.63 -2.22
C VAL A 46 -10.33 -2.94 -3.66
N LYS A 47 -9.58 -3.75 -4.38
CA LYS A 47 -9.89 -4.12 -5.78
C LYS A 47 -11.25 -4.80 -5.91
N ALA A 48 -11.54 -5.78 -5.07
CA ALA A 48 -12.80 -6.51 -5.08
C ALA A 48 -14.00 -5.59 -4.79
N ARG A 49 -13.79 -4.52 -4.01
CA ARG A 49 -14.86 -3.65 -3.55
C ARG A 49 -14.94 -2.30 -4.25
N ALA A 50 -13.98 -1.95 -5.08
CA ALA A 50 -13.89 -0.66 -5.75
C ALA A 50 -15.16 -0.33 -6.53
N SER A 51 -15.79 -1.30 -7.20
CA SER A 51 -17.02 -1.05 -7.97
C SER A 51 -18.27 -0.83 -7.11
N PHE A 52 -18.26 -1.16 -5.80
CA PHE A 52 -19.44 -1.07 -4.95
C PHE A 52 -19.60 0.31 -4.31
N ARG A 53 -20.73 0.98 -4.60
CA ARG A 53 -21.04 2.30 -4.02
C ARG A 53 -21.04 2.32 -2.49
N ASN A 54 -21.50 1.24 -1.86
CA ASN A 54 -21.57 1.11 -0.39
C ASN A 54 -20.22 0.79 0.27
N ALA A 55 -19.17 0.51 -0.51
CA ALA A 55 -17.82 0.42 0.03
C ALA A 55 -17.22 1.79 0.35
N TYR A 56 -17.84 2.89 -0.08
CA TYR A 56 -17.35 4.25 0.14
C TYR A 56 -18.17 4.99 1.19
N GLN A 57 -17.61 5.15 2.38
CA GLN A 57 -18.13 6.07 3.39
C GLN A 57 -17.63 7.48 3.08
N ARG A 58 -18.54 8.40 2.77
CA ARG A 58 -18.22 9.81 2.53
C ARG A 58 -18.26 10.56 3.84
N ILE A 59 -17.24 11.34 4.11
CA ILE A 59 -17.09 12.09 5.35
C ILE A 59 -16.87 13.56 4.99
N GLU A 60 -17.67 14.42 5.61
CA GLU A 60 -17.47 15.87 5.56
C GLU A 60 -16.89 16.33 6.90
N ASN A 61 -15.86 17.18 6.85
CA ASN A 61 -15.27 17.81 8.01
C ASN A 61 -14.85 19.23 7.67
N ASN A 62 -15.44 20.22 8.36
CA ASN A 62 -15.13 21.65 8.20
C ASN A 62 -15.18 22.14 6.75
N GLY A 63 -16.19 21.70 5.98
CA GLY A 63 -16.37 22.08 4.56
C GLY A 63 -15.45 21.34 3.59
N TYR A 64 -14.66 20.39 4.06
CA TYR A 64 -13.86 19.49 3.23
C TYR A 64 -14.42 18.08 3.23
N PHE A 65 -14.28 17.41 2.09
CA PHE A 65 -14.81 16.08 1.83
C PHE A 65 -13.68 15.07 1.74
N ARG A 66 -13.91 13.88 2.28
CA ARG A 66 -12.99 12.73 2.20
C ARG A 66 -13.81 11.45 2.11
N PHE A 67 -13.18 10.34 1.79
CA PHE A 67 -13.85 9.04 1.83
C PHE A 67 -13.00 8.00 2.56
N ASP A 68 -13.68 7.10 3.26
CA ASP A 68 -13.12 5.87 3.78
C ASP A 68 -13.64 4.70 2.94
N MET A 69 -12.75 3.79 2.59
CA MET A 69 -13.09 2.55 1.92
C MET A 69 -13.27 1.47 2.97
N LEU A 70 -14.45 0.85 2.95
CA LEU A 70 -14.87 -0.17 3.89
C LEU A 70 -14.67 -1.57 3.28
N SER A 71 -14.24 -2.52 4.09
CA SER A 71 -14.28 -3.96 3.81
C SER A 71 -15.71 -4.52 3.90
N ASP A 72 -15.87 -5.83 3.65
CA ASP A 72 -17.15 -6.55 3.77
C ASP A 72 -17.71 -6.51 5.20
N ASN A 73 -16.84 -6.53 6.22
CA ASN A 73 -17.21 -6.42 7.63
C ASN A 73 -17.25 -4.97 8.14
N LEU A 74 -17.38 -3.98 7.24
CA LEU A 74 -17.50 -2.55 7.55
C LEU A 74 -16.31 -1.94 8.29
N GLN A 75 -15.12 -2.56 8.22
CA GLN A 75 -13.89 -1.97 8.74
C GLN A 75 -13.25 -1.07 7.69
N VAL A 76 -12.64 0.03 8.13
CA VAL A 76 -11.88 0.90 7.23
C VAL A 76 -10.60 0.17 6.82
N ILE A 77 -10.38 0.01 5.51
CA ILE A 77 -9.16 -0.61 4.95
C ILE A 77 -8.20 0.42 4.35
N ALA A 78 -8.75 1.55 3.90
CA ALA A 78 -7.99 2.67 3.37
C ALA A 78 -8.86 3.92 3.36
N SER A 79 -8.21 5.09 3.32
CA SER A 79 -8.86 6.39 3.27
C SER A 79 -8.34 7.20 2.10
N SER A 80 -9.09 8.22 1.69
CA SER A 80 -8.61 9.16 0.70
C SER A 80 -7.33 9.84 1.17
N SER A 81 -6.32 9.90 0.31
CA SER A 81 -5.01 10.53 0.60
C SER A 81 -5.09 12.04 0.82
N ALA A 82 -6.13 12.69 0.28
CA ALA A 82 -6.34 14.13 0.34
C ALA A 82 -7.79 14.46 0.70
N SER A 83 -7.96 15.67 1.23
CA SER A 83 -9.27 16.29 1.43
C SER A 83 -9.65 17.11 0.18
N TYR A 84 -10.93 17.06 -0.19
CA TYR A 84 -11.48 17.73 -1.36
C TYR A 84 -12.33 18.93 -0.95
N ALA A 85 -12.25 20.03 -1.69
CA ALA A 85 -13.04 21.24 -1.40
C ALA A 85 -14.53 21.08 -1.78
N THR A 86 -14.88 20.10 -2.62
CA THR A 86 -16.25 19.88 -3.09
C THR A 86 -16.58 18.39 -3.11
N MET A 87 -17.86 18.07 -2.90
CA MET A 87 -18.38 16.70 -3.06
C MET A 87 -18.13 16.17 -4.48
N GLN A 88 -18.24 17.02 -5.50
CA GLN A 88 -17.96 16.63 -6.88
C GLN A 88 -16.50 16.21 -7.09
N GLY A 89 -15.55 16.90 -6.45
CA GLY A 89 -14.14 16.51 -6.47
C GLY A 89 -13.90 15.16 -5.81
N LEU A 90 -14.59 14.88 -4.70
CA LEU A 90 -14.55 13.58 -4.04
C LEU A 90 -15.09 12.46 -4.94
N GLU A 91 -16.26 12.66 -5.55
CA GLU A 91 -16.87 11.66 -6.44
C GLU A 91 -16.01 11.38 -7.67
N ALA A 92 -15.37 12.40 -8.26
CA ALA A 92 -14.43 12.21 -9.36
C ALA A 92 -13.24 11.32 -8.97
N ALA A 93 -12.71 11.47 -7.75
CA ALA A 93 -11.65 10.59 -7.24
C ALA A 93 -12.16 9.15 -7.01
N ILE A 94 -13.37 8.99 -6.48
CA ILE A 94 -14.01 7.68 -6.30
C ILE A 94 -14.22 6.99 -7.66
N ASP A 95 -14.68 7.72 -8.67
CA ASP A 95 -14.92 7.18 -10.01
C ASP A 95 -13.62 6.81 -10.74
N THR A 96 -12.55 7.58 -10.51
CA THR A 96 -11.21 7.20 -10.95
C THR A 96 -10.77 5.90 -10.29
N LEU A 97 -10.94 5.76 -8.96
CA LEU A 97 -10.58 4.54 -8.24
C LEU A 97 -11.39 3.33 -8.74
N LYS A 98 -12.69 3.47 -8.96
CA LYS A 98 -13.57 2.42 -9.54
C LYS A 98 -13.03 1.90 -10.87
N THR A 99 -12.58 2.80 -11.72
CA THR A 99 -12.19 2.49 -13.10
C THR A 99 -10.79 1.90 -13.17
N GLU A 100 -9.87 2.43 -12.37
CA GLU A 100 -8.44 2.11 -12.50
C GLU A 100 -7.94 1.06 -11.50
N ALA A 101 -8.60 0.88 -10.34
CA ALA A 101 -8.05 0.04 -9.27
C ALA A 101 -8.03 -1.46 -9.60
N GLN A 102 -9.05 -1.99 -10.28
CA GLN A 102 -9.25 -3.44 -10.44
C GLN A 102 -8.01 -4.12 -11.06
N GLU A 103 -7.50 -3.56 -12.16
CA GLU A 103 -6.37 -4.10 -12.92
C GLU A 103 -5.02 -3.46 -12.56
N ALA A 104 -4.99 -2.49 -11.63
CA ALA A 104 -3.76 -1.79 -11.30
C ALA A 104 -2.69 -2.74 -10.71
N PRO A 105 -1.47 -2.81 -11.26
CA PRO A 105 -0.39 -3.61 -10.70
C PRO A 105 0.00 -3.15 -9.30
N VAL A 106 0.56 -4.08 -8.52
CA VAL A 106 1.08 -3.81 -7.17
C VAL A 106 2.60 -3.84 -7.23
N TYR A 107 3.23 -2.75 -6.79
CA TYR A 107 4.68 -2.64 -6.66
C TYR A 107 5.07 -2.56 -5.19
N GLU A 108 6.05 -3.35 -4.79
CA GLU A 108 6.68 -3.20 -3.49
C GLU A 108 7.83 -2.20 -3.61
N TYR A 109 7.67 -1.03 -3.01
CA TYR A 109 8.74 -0.07 -2.81
C TYR A 109 9.59 -0.50 -1.63
N THR A 110 10.67 -1.22 -1.94
CA THR A 110 11.78 -1.37 -1.00
C THR A 110 12.61 -0.07 -1.05
N PRO A 111 12.80 0.66 0.06
CA PRO A 111 13.69 1.81 0.08
C PRO A 111 15.07 1.38 -0.44
N LYS A 112 15.63 2.12 -1.42
CA LYS A 112 16.99 1.90 -1.92
C LYS A 112 17.96 1.96 -0.74
N GLY A 113 18.38 0.80 -0.26
CA GLY A 113 19.11 0.63 1.01
C GLY A 113 19.00 -0.78 1.57
N TYR A 114 17.94 -1.51 1.23
CA TYR A 114 17.85 -2.96 1.42
C TYR A 114 17.83 -3.67 0.06
N GLN A 115 19.01 -4.00 -0.47
CA GLN A 115 19.14 -5.08 -1.45
C GLN A 115 18.80 -6.37 -0.69
N ILE A 116 17.53 -6.76 -0.64
CA ILE A 116 17.19 -8.06 -0.08
C ILE A 116 17.68 -9.10 -1.08
N LEU A 117 18.62 -9.94 -0.66
CA LEU A 117 18.99 -11.22 -1.27
C LEU A 117 17.79 -12.20 -1.24
N SER A 118 16.60 -11.79 -1.68
CA SER A 118 15.35 -12.56 -1.56
C SER A 118 15.06 -13.47 -2.74
N ILE A 119 16.02 -13.71 -3.64
CA ILE A 119 15.90 -14.79 -4.64
C ILE A 119 16.80 -16.00 -4.31
N LEU A 120 17.32 -16.11 -3.09
CA LEU A 120 17.98 -17.35 -2.67
C LEU A 120 16.92 -18.35 -2.17
N PRO A 121 16.81 -19.55 -2.77
CA PRO A 121 15.89 -20.57 -2.29
C PRO A 121 16.17 -20.89 -0.82
N LYS A 122 15.10 -21.14 -0.04
CA LYS A 122 15.06 -21.26 1.42
C LYS A 122 16.10 -22.20 2.08
N GLY A 123 16.89 -22.95 1.30
CA GLY A 123 17.95 -23.84 1.78
C GLY A 123 19.38 -23.29 1.73
N LEU A 124 19.66 -22.15 1.07
CA LEU A 124 21.05 -21.70 0.85
C LEU A 124 21.52 -20.53 1.74
N ALA A 125 20.59 -19.82 2.38
CA ALA A 125 20.92 -18.66 3.23
C ALA A 125 21.78 -19.03 4.46
N ALA A 126 21.68 -20.29 4.94
CA ALA A 126 22.43 -20.76 6.10
C ALA A 126 23.93 -20.95 5.83
N LEU A 127 24.35 -21.21 4.57
CA LEU A 127 25.76 -21.46 4.25
C LEU A 127 26.60 -20.18 4.09
N LEU A 128 25.99 -19.07 3.66
CA LEU A 128 26.71 -17.82 3.42
C LEU A 128 27.02 -17.04 4.72
N PHE A 129 26.26 -17.29 5.80
CA PHE A 129 26.55 -16.69 7.10
C PHE A 129 27.82 -17.25 7.76
N ILE A 130 28.18 -18.51 7.48
CA ILE A 130 29.35 -19.15 8.08
C ILE A 130 30.66 -18.67 7.44
N GLN A 131 30.67 -18.45 6.11
CA GLN A 131 31.91 -18.02 5.42
C GLN A 131 32.28 -16.55 5.66
N ALA A 132 31.29 -15.67 5.89
CA ALA A 132 31.57 -14.27 6.23
C ALA A 132 32.13 -14.12 7.66
N PHE A 133 31.75 -15.01 8.59
CA PHE A 133 32.22 -14.95 9.97
C PHE A 133 33.67 -15.47 10.11
N SER A 134 34.09 -16.42 9.28
CA SER A 134 35.48 -16.92 9.25
C SER A 134 36.49 -15.92 8.68
N PHE A 135 36.04 -14.96 7.86
CA PHE A 135 36.94 -13.95 7.28
C PHE A 135 37.24 -12.78 8.23
N LEU A 136 36.35 -12.50 9.19
CA LEU A 136 36.51 -11.43 10.17
C LEU A 136 37.45 -11.80 11.34
N PHE A 137 37.81 -13.07 11.50
CA PHE A 137 38.67 -13.54 12.59
C PHE A 137 40.11 -13.90 12.17
N SER A 138 40.48 -13.71 10.89
CA SER A 138 41.83 -14.01 10.38
C SER A 138 42.71 -12.78 10.17
N LEU A 139 42.31 -11.59 10.64
CA LEU A 139 43.02 -10.32 10.42
C LEU A 139 43.38 -9.55 11.69
N THR A 140 43.48 -10.25 12.83
CA THR A 140 44.16 -9.77 14.05
C THR A 140 45.07 -10.85 14.59
#